data_AF-K2D174-F1
#
_entry.id   AF-K2D174-F1
#
_cell.length_a   1.000
_cell.length_b   1.000
_cell.length_c   1.000
_cell.angle_alpha   90.00
_cell.angle_beta   90.00
_cell.angle_gamma   90.00
#
_symmetry.space_group_name_H-M   'P 1'
#
loop_
_entity.id
_entity.type
_entity.pdbx_description
1 polymer ?
#
loop_
_entity_poly.entity_id
_entity_poly.type
_entity_poly.pdbx_seq_one_letter_code
_entity_poly.pdbx_strand_id
1 'polypeptide(L)' 'MKIALDPYMIRHLSLDQLPGAVADLGYDQIELSPRSDFLDWWVMPRAT' A
#
# COMPACT_ATOMS: atom_id res chain seq x y z
N MET A 1 4.86 10.14 -18.63
CA MET A 1 5.25 10.30 -17.22
C MET A 1 4.40 9.34 -16.42
N LYS A 2 4.97 8.51 -15.52
CA LYS A 2 4.19 7.57 -14.70
C LYS A 2 3.99 8.18 -13.31
N ILE A 3 2.74 8.24 -12.84
CA ILE A 3 2.38 8.69 -11.51
C ILE A 3 1.89 7.45 -10.75
N ALA A 4 2.48 7.17 -9.59
CA ALA A 4 2.07 6.08 -8.71
C ALA A 4 1.50 6.65 -7.40
N LEU A 5 0.47 5.99 -6.88
CA LEU A 5 -0.12 6.34 -5.59
C LEU A 5 0.61 5.60 -4.46
N ASP A 6 0.98 6.31 -3.40
CA ASP A 6 1.33 5.70 -2.10
C ASP A 6 0.03 5.31 -1.36
N PRO A 7 -0.26 4.02 -1.17
CA PRO A 7 -1.49 3.57 -0.52
C PRO A 7 -1.48 3.71 1.01
N TYR A 8 -0.47 4.34 1.63
CA TYR A 8 -0.41 4.46 3.09
C TYR A 8 -1.68 5.08 3.70
N MET A 9 -2.33 6.02 3.01
CA MET A 9 -3.59 6.63 3.46
C MET A 9 -4.77 5.64 3.51
N ILE A 10 -4.74 4.58 2.70
CA ILE A 10 -5.79 3.55 2.60
C ILE A 10 -5.30 2.17 3.11
N ARG A 11 -4.24 2.14 3.94
CA ARG A 11 -3.62 0.93 4.50
C ARG A 11 -4.53 0.05 5.38
N HIS A 12 -5.75 0.49 5.66
CA HIS A 12 -6.76 -0.30 6.35
C HIS A 12 -7.41 -1.34 5.41
N LEU A 13 -7.26 -1.18 4.09
CA LEU A 13 -7.67 -2.17 3.10
C LEU A 13 -6.67 -3.33 3.07
N SER A 14 -7.22 -4.53 2.85
CA SER A 14 -6.42 -5.73 2.61
C SER A 14 -5.61 -5.62 1.30
N LEU A 15 -4.55 -6.42 1.19
CA LEU A 15 -3.61 -6.33 0.06
C LEU A 15 -4.29 -6.56 -1.29
N ASP A 16 -5.25 -7.50 -1.36
CA ASP A 16 -6.00 -7.84 -2.56
C ASP A 16 -7.03 -6.77 -2.96
N GLN A 17 -7.48 -5.94 -2.02
CA GLN A 17 -8.40 -4.83 -2.29
C GLN A 17 -7.70 -3.57 -2.81
N LEU A 18 -6.41 -3.39 -2.50
CA LEU A 18 -5.68 -2.18 -2.87
C LEU A 18 -5.69 -1.86 -4.38
N PRO A 19 -5.38 -2.80 -5.30
CA PRO A 19 -5.31 -2.47 -6.72
C PRO A 19 -6.62 -1.88 -7.28
N GLY A 20 -7.76 -2.41 -6.84
CA GLY A 20 -9.08 -1.89 -7.22
C GLY A 20 -9.32 -0.47 -6.70
N ALA A 21 -9.05 -0.24 -5.41
CA ALA A 21 -9.21 1.08 -4.81
C ALA A 21 -8.30 2.15 -5.46
N VAL A 22 -7.08 1.77 -5.86
CA VAL A 22 -6.15 2.68 -6.57
C VAL A 22 -6.63 2.97 -7.99
N ALA A 23 -7.17 1.98 -8.70
CA ALA A 23 -7.75 2.16 -10.02
C ALA A 23 -8.99 3.08 -9.97
N ASP A 24 -9.85 2.94 -8.95
CA ASP A 24 -11.03 3.81 -8.76
C ASP A 24 -10.65 5.29 -8.50
N LEU A 25 -9.44 5.54 -7.98
CA LEU A 25 -8.88 6.88 -7.81
C LEU A 25 -8.23 7.43 -9.09
N GLY A 26 -8.17 6.65 -10.16
CA GLY A 26 -7.64 7.05 -11.47
C GLY A 26 -6.12 6.86 -11.62
N TYR A 27 -5.49 6.02 -10.79
CA TYR A 27 -4.08 5.70 -10.89
C TYR A 27 -3.86 4.32 -11.49
N ASP A 28 -2.98 4.25 -12.50
CA ASP A 28 -2.59 2.98 -13.14
C ASP A 28 -1.46 2.27 -12.39
N GLN A 29 -0.83 2.92 -11.41
CA GLN A 29 0.34 2.44 -10.70
C GLN A 29 0.18 2.71 -9.19
N ILE A 30 0.65 1.76 -8.39
CA ILE A 30 0.65 1.82 -6.93
C ILE A 30 2.07 1.55 -6.42
N GLU A 31 2.48 2.27 -5.39
CA GLU A 31 3.68 1.92 -4.64
C GLU A 31 3.40 0.75 -3.70
N LEU A 32 4.28 -0.24 -3.70
CA LEU A 32 4.22 -1.30 -2.71
C LEU A 32 4.83 -0.80 -1.39
N SER A 33 4.00 -0.11 -0.60
CA SER A 33 4.42 0.39 0.69
C SER A 33 4.67 -0.77 1.66
N PRO A 34 5.69 -0.68 2.53
CA PRO A 34 5.99 -1.74 3.48
C PRO A 34 4.81 -2.04 4.41
N ARG A 35 4.34 -3.29 4.40
CA ARG A 35 3.13 -3.73 5.13
C ARG A 35 3.30 -5.15 5.67
N SER A 36 2.80 -5.38 6.88
CA SER A 36 3.01 -6.63 7.63
C SER A 36 2.28 -7.84 7.05
N ASP A 37 1.25 -7.62 6.24
CA ASP A 37 0.46 -8.64 5.55
C ASP A 37 0.96 -8.92 4.13
N PHE A 38 2.09 -8.32 3.74
CA PHE A 38 2.89 -8.71 2.57
C PHE A 38 4.30 -9.15 2.97
N LEU A 39 4.89 -8.45 3.94
CA LEU A 39 6.20 -8.73 4.50
C LEU A 39 6.02 -9.05 5.99
N ASP A 40 5.88 -10.34 6.33
CA ASP A 40 5.64 -10.78 7.72
C ASP A 40 6.74 -10.31 8.70
N TRP A 41 7.96 -10.14 8.20
CA TRP A 41 9.11 -9.63 8.96
C TRP A 41 9.15 -8.09 9.04
N TRP A 42 8.28 -7.38 8.31
CA TRP A 42 8.13 -5.94 8.40
C TRP A 42 7.27 -5.56 9.61
N VAL A 43 7.87 -5.72 10.79
CA VAL A 43 7.43 -5.09 12.02
C VAL A 43 8.25 -3.81 12.18
N MET A 44 7.59 -2.65 12.04
CA MET A 44 8.22 -1.35 12.36
C MET A 44 8.88 -1.48 13.73
N PRO A 45 10.23 -1.36 13.83
CA PRO A 45 10.88 -1.40 15.12
C PRO A 45 10.27 -0.29 15.95
N ARG A 46 9.56 -0.66 17.03
CA ARG A 46 9.08 0.32 17.98
C ARG A 46 10.33 0.83 18.68
N ALA A 47 10.63 2.12 18.56
CA ALA A 47 11.56 2.76 19.48
C ALA A 47 10.91 2.68 20.87
N THR A 48 11.31 1.68 21.65
CA THR A 48 11.01 1.57 23.09
C THR A 48 11.91 2.48 23.89
#